data_AF-A0A7V5UK73-F1
#
_entry.id   AF-A0A7V5UK73-F1
#
_cell.length_a   1.000
_cell.length_b   1.000
_cell.length_c   1.000
_cell.angle_alpha   90.00
_cell.angle_beta   90.00
_cell.angle_gamma   90.00
#
_symmetry.space_group_name_H-M   'P 1'
#
loop_
_entity.id
_entity.type
_entity.pdbx_description
1 polymer ?
#
loop_
_entity_poly.entity_id
_entity_poly.type
_entity_poly.pdbx_seq_one_letter_code
_entity_poly.pdbx_strand_id
1 'polypeptide(L)' 'MELIEPFLADDALLDDIDACRRDAGEHLDVWWLGQSGFLVLSQGRTWLFDPYLSDSLTHKYASSDKPHVRMT' A
#
# COMPACT_ATOMS: atom_id res chain seq x y z
N MET A 1 -19.33 -0.72 -7.57
CA MET A 1 -18.46 0.21 -6.84
C MET A 1 -17.28 0.44 -7.73
N GLU A 2 -17.02 1.68 -8.09
CA GLU A 2 -15.91 2.03 -8.98
C GLU A 2 -14.62 1.98 -8.15
N LEU A 3 -13.62 1.31 -8.69
CA LEU A 3 -12.32 1.17 -8.06
C LEU A 3 -11.57 2.50 -8.09
N ILE A 4 -10.77 2.76 -7.06
CA ILE A 4 -9.81 3.86 -7.12
C ILE A 4 -8.61 3.35 -7.90
N GLU A 5 -8.37 3.93 -9.08
CA GLU A 5 -7.19 3.61 -9.87
C GLU A 5 -5.93 4.10 -9.13
N PRO A 6 -4.89 3.25 -9.00
CA PRO A 6 -3.66 3.64 -8.34
C PRO A 6 -2.97 4.75 -9.14
N PHE A 7 -2.51 5.80 -8.44
CA PHE A 7 -1.74 6.88 -9.05
C PHE A 7 -0.36 6.41 -9.54
N LEU A 8 0.28 5.54 -8.76
CA LEU A 8 1.53 4.85 -9.10
C LEU A 8 1.41 3.38 -8.69
N ALA A 9 2.08 2.50 -9.43
CA ALA A 9 2.15 1.07 -9.16
C ALA A 9 3.51 0.50 -9.60
N ASP A 10 3.83 -0.70 -9.11
CA ASP A 10 5.02 -1.47 -9.49
C ASP A 10 6.32 -0.63 -9.40
N ASP A 11 7.19 -0.74 -10.40
CA ASP A 11 8.48 -0.06 -10.44
C ASP A 11 8.34 1.47 -10.34
N ALA A 12 7.27 2.05 -10.89
CA ALA A 12 7.05 3.50 -10.82
C ALA A 12 6.79 3.99 -9.39
N LEU A 13 6.09 3.18 -8.57
CA LEU A 13 5.91 3.47 -7.14
C LEU A 13 7.24 3.31 -6.38
N LEU A 14 8.01 2.28 -6.71
CA LEU A 14 9.30 2.03 -6.06
C LEU A 14 10.30 3.17 -6.34
N ASP A 15 10.38 3.61 -7.59
CA ASP A 15 11.25 4.72 -8.01
C ASP A 15 10.91 6.03 -7.31
N ASP A 16 9.61 6.31 -7.12
CA ASP A 16 9.11 7.49 -6.42
C ASP A 16 9.49 7.47 -4.92
N ILE A 17 9.29 6.33 -4.25
CA ILE A 17 9.70 6.14 -2.85
C ILE A 17 11.21 6.32 -2.68
N ASP A 18 12.00 5.74 -3.59
CA ASP A 18 13.46 5.84 -3.53
C ASP A 18 13.96 7.25 -3.87
N ALA A 19 13.25 7.99 -4.71
CA ALA A 19 13.53 9.41 -4.95
C ALA A 19 13.31 10.24 -3.68
N CYS A 20 12.16 10.10 -3.01
CA CYS A 20 11.90 10.79 -1.73
C CYS A 20 12.89 10.39 -0.64
N ARG A 21 13.32 9.12 -0.58
CA ARG A 21 14.34 8.66 0.38
C ARG A 21 15.68 9.35 0.20
N ARG A 22 16.10 9.65 -1.03
CA ARG A 22 17.36 10.35 -1.31
C ARG A 22 17.31 11.82 -0.87
N ASP A 23 16.12 12.42 -0.83
CA ASP A 23 15.87 13.78 -0.38
C ASP A 23 15.21 13.84 1.01
N ALA A 24 15.44 12.81 1.84
CA ALA A 24 14.77 12.62 3.14
C ALA A 24 15.26 13.61 4.23
N GLY A 25 15.19 14.91 3.92
CA GLY A 25 15.33 16.02 4.85
C GLY A 25 14.15 16.08 5.82
N GLU A 26 13.57 17.27 6.01
CA GLU A 26 12.50 17.50 7.00
C GLU A 26 11.09 17.13 6.48
N HIS A 27 10.98 16.55 5.28
CA HIS A 27 9.70 16.25 4.66
C HIS A 27 9.05 14.99 5.25
N LEU A 28 7.72 14.96 5.19
CA LEU A 28 6.89 13.82 5.51
C LEU A 28 6.22 13.34 4.23
N ASP A 29 6.70 12.22 3.69
CA ASP A 29 6.12 11.60 2.51
C ASP A 29 5.18 10.47 2.94
N VAL A 30 4.01 10.41 2.31
CA VAL A 30 2.94 9.46 2.64
C VAL A 30 2.38 8.87 1.35
N TRP A 31 2.44 7.54 1.22
CA TRP A 31 1.77 6.80 0.16
C TRP A 31 0.60 6.02 0.76
N TRP A 32 -0.59 6.24 0.20
CA TRP A 32 -1.74 5.39 0.48
C TRP A 32 -1.70 4.17 -0.44
N LEU A 33 -1.63 2.98 0.15
CA LEU A 33 -1.48 1.71 -0.57
C LEU A 33 -2.83 1.01 -0.82
N GLY A 34 -3.93 1.71 -0.55
CA GLY A 34 -5.28 1.18 -0.55
C GLY A 34 -5.72 0.69 0.83
N GLN A 35 -7.05 0.65 1.05
CA GLN A 35 -7.65 0.27 2.34
C GLN A 35 -7.05 1.08 3.50
N SER A 36 -6.63 0.42 4.58
CA SER A 36 -5.93 0.97 5.73
C SER A 36 -4.40 0.96 5.60
N GLY A 37 -3.87 0.57 4.44
CA GLY A 37 -2.43 0.44 4.20
C GLY A 37 -1.75 1.76 3.89
N PHE A 38 -0.70 2.11 4.63
CA PHE A 38 0.10 3.33 4.39
C PHE A 38 1.59 3.04 4.48
N LEU A 39 2.37 3.68 3.59
CA LEU A 39 3.81 3.83 3.73
C LEU A 39 4.10 5.28 4.13
N VAL A 40 4.94 5.48 5.14
CA VAL A 40 5.35 6.80 5.61
C VAL A 40 6.87 6.87 5.64
N LEU A 41 7.43 7.91 5.04
CA LEU A 41 8.85 8.26 5.13
C LEU A 41 8.99 9.57 5.91
N SER A 42 9.85 9.55 6.93
CA SER A 42 10.20 10.75 7.68
C SER A 42 11.59 10.60 8.30
N GLN A 43 12.44 11.63 8.17
CA GLN A 43 13.80 11.66 8.73
C GLN A 43 14.63 10.42 8.35
N GLY A 44 14.54 10.02 7.08
CA GLY A 44 15.22 8.83 6.54
C GLY A 44 14.70 7.48 7.05
N ARG A 45 13.60 7.46 7.80
CA ARG A 45 12.97 6.24 8.33
C ARG A 45 11.67 5.95 7.63
N THR A 46 11.45 4.68 7.30
CA THR A 46 10.21 4.21 6.67
C THR A 46 9.38 3.40 7.65
N TRP A 47 8.08 3.69 7.70
CA TRP A 47 7.08 3.00 8.50
C TRP A 47 6.00 2.46 7.58
N LEU A 48 5.62 1.20 7.77
CA LEU A 48 4.59 0.53 6.99
C LEU A 48 3.44 0.14 7.94
N PHE A 49 2.25 0.64 7.64
CA PHE A 49 1.04 0.43 8.44
C PHE A 49 0.09 -0.51 7.73
N ASP A 50 -0.47 -1.45 8.49
CA ASP A 50 -1.48 -2.43 8.08
C ASP A 50 -1.29 -3.00 6.66
N PRO A 51 -0.11 -3.59 6.37
CA PRO A 51 0.19 -4.00 5.00
C PRO A 51 -0.65 -5.22 4.62
N TYR A 52 -1.51 -5.05 3.62
CA TYR A 52 -2.33 -6.15 3.10
C TYR A 52 -1.55 -6.93 2.02
N LEU A 53 -0.68 -7.84 2.48
CA LEU A 53 0.35 -8.50 1.66
C LEU A 53 -0.02 -9.89 1.13
N SER A 54 -1.23 -10.39 1.38
CA SER A 54 -1.60 -11.74 0.94
C SER A 54 -3.07 -11.89 0.62
N ASP A 55 -3.36 -12.85 -0.27
CA ASP A 55 -4.71 -13.26 -0.62
C ASP A 55 -5.21 -14.44 0.24
N SER A 56 -4.53 -14.71 1.36
CA SER A 56 -4.81 -15.87 2.22
C SER A 56 -6.26 -15.90 2.73
N LEU A 57 -6.84 -14.74 3.01
CA LEU A 57 -8.25 -14.64 3.41
C LEU A 57 -9.18 -14.93 2.23
N THR A 58 -8.86 -14.44 1.03
CA THR A 58 -9.61 -14.78 -0.18
C THR A 58 -9.62 -16.28 -0.42
N HIS A 59 -8.47 -16.95 -0.30
CA HIS A 59 -8.41 -18.42 -0.41
C HIS A 59 -9.18 -19.13 0.71
N LYS A 60 -9.01 -18.71 1.96
CA LYS A 60 -9.64 -19.35 3.13
C LYS A 60 -11.17 -19.29 3.09
N TYR A 61 -11.73 -18.20 2.58
CA TYR A 61 -13.18 -17.95 2.60
C TYR A 61 -13.86 -18.21 1.24
N ALA A 62 -13.13 -18.65 0.22
CA ALA A 62 -13.64 -18.82 -1.15
C ALA A 62 -14.90 -19.69 -1.28
N SER A 63 -15.04 -20.72 -0.44
CA SER A 63 -16.18 -21.65 -0.44
C SER A 63 -17.16 -21.45 0.71
N SER A 64 -17.07 -20.31 1.41
CA SER A 64 -17.98 -19.97 2.51
C SER A 64 -19.10 -19.05 2.03
N ASP A 65 -20.18 -18.96 2.79
CA ASP A 65 -21.29 -18.04 2.52
C ASP A 65 -20.91 -16.55 2.65
N LYS A 66 -19.65 -16.26 3.04
CA LYS A 66 -19.08 -14.91 3.16
C LYS A 66 -17.70 -14.87 2.49
N PRO A 67 -17.63 -14.91 1.15
CA PRO A 67 -16.36 -14.85 0.44
C PRO A 67 -15.62 -13.55 0.75
N HIS A 68 -14.32 -13.67 1.03
CA HIS A 68 -13.48 -12.50 1.30
C HIS A 68 -12.94 -11.94 -0.01
N VAL A 69 -13.64 -10.97 -0.57
CA VAL A 69 -13.23 -10.27 -1.79
C VAL A 69 -12.41 -9.05 -1.38
N ARG A 70 -11.18 -8.98 -1.87
CA ARG A 70 -10.34 -7.79 -1.68
C ARG A 70 -11.05 -6.61 -2.31
N MET A 71 -11.13 -5.50 -1.58
CA MET A 71 -11.39 -4.21 -2.19
C MET A 71 -10.11 -3.81 -2.91
N THR A 72 -9.91 -4.38 -4.10
CA THR A 72 -9.15 -3.73 -5.17
C THR A 72 -9.90 -2.47 -5.53
#